data_AF-A0A8A7KG09-F1
#
_entry.id   AF-A0A8A7KG09-F1
#
_cell.length_a   1.000
_cell.length_b   1.000
_cell.length_c   1.000
_cell.angle_alpha   90.00
_cell.angle_beta   90.00
_cell.angle_gamma   90.00
#
_symmetry.space_group_name_H-M   'P 1'
#
loop_
_entity.id
_entity.type
_entity.pdbx_description
1 polymer ?
#
loop_
_entity_poly.entity_id
_entity_poly.type
_entity_poly.pdbx_seq_one_letter_code
_entity_poly.pdbx_strand_id
1 'polypeptide(L)'
;MQLDPMGFLSYTHFDDDHNKGKLTKFAEQLSGEVRAQTGEEFIIFQDRKSLNWGDNWKKQIEDSLNEVTFLFPIITPSYFKSSPCREELELFINREKRLRKRNLIFPIYFIETEELENKGRTNDELVKVISSRQYEDWRAYRFDNFNTKEVNKQFEKLARSIKIKLKDISTADDKKLISKSFEKKSNNNMKSRKMSRNNISPYDYITLLPDDLHIQETLYANIKSNENDDLFIKGRYKKNNNNGLYVALLTYDIEKKKWKKVFDKDIEPFTAINSYTNKMLDNNNDVLIITTKAGSGGFLSYTVIGYKENEFKILLQRNNIFQGQLRILNNQLIEKKGKQAILFEWNGTYILGTQLITEPHIPYSLDDKRIAYSIDKEENVLIQDTNVTLYRGQKLYLIRENTGVTERILYRAGGALTYEEEYFLACKIGNTQISIIPSGYNWDKSINIEVEVIDR
;
A
#
# COMPACT_ATOMS: atom_id res chain seq x y z
N MET A 1 24.07 -5.19 -13.65
CA MET A 1 23.32 -3.96 -13.39
C MET A 1 23.89 -3.34 -12.11
N GLN A 2 24.19 -2.04 -12.12
CA GLN A 2 24.74 -1.32 -10.97
C GLN A 2 23.56 -1.02 -10.02
N LEU A 3 23.62 -1.46 -8.76
CA LEU A 3 22.58 -1.18 -7.77
C LEU A 3 22.79 0.24 -7.23
N ASP A 4 21.78 1.09 -7.38
CA ASP A 4 21.79 2.44 -6.82
C ASP A 4 21.58 2.38 -5.30
N PRO A 5 22.26 3.24 -4.52
CA PRO A 5 22.18 3.18 -3.08
C PRO A 5 20.83 3.68 -2.56
N MET A 6 20.18 2.89 -1.70
CA MET A 6 18.85 3.17 -1.15
C MET A 6 18.87 3.25 0.39
N GLY A 7 17.85 3.89 0.97
CA GLY A 7 17.62 3.99 2.40
C GLY A 7 16.37 3.24 2.88
N PHE A 8 16.34 2.84 4.15
CA PHE A 8 15.15 2.30 4.81
C PHE A 8 14.93 3.00 6.16
N LEU A 9 13.75 3.59 6.34
CA LEU A 9 13.31 4.24 7.56
C LEU A 9 12.60 3.20 8.45
N SER A 10 13.21 2.85 9.59
CA SER A 10 12.66 1.88 10.53
C SER A 10 12.02 2.61 11.70
N TYR A 11 10.72 2.42 11.92
CA TYR A 11 9.92 3.03 12.98
C TYR A 11 8.67 2.19 13.27
N THR A 12 7.97 2.46 14.37
CA THR A 12 6.70 1.78 14.66
C THR A 12 5.53 2.53 14.01
N HIS A 13 4.56 1.80 13.43
CA HIS A 13 3.36 2.42 12.87
C HIS A 13 2.66 3.38 13.83
N PHE A 14 2.55 2.98 15.09
CA PHE A 14 2.00 3.80 16.14
C PHE A 14 2.70 5.17 16.23
N ASP A 15 4.03 5.21 16.14
CA ASP A 15 4.76 6.47 16.22
C ASP A 15 4.43 7.38 15.04
N ASP A 16 4.27 6.87 13.82
CA ASP A 16 3.92 7.73 12.68
C ASP A 16 2.46 8.15 12.69
N ASP A 17 1.54 7.25 13.03
CA ASP A 17 0.11 7.55 13.19
C ASP A 17 -0.11 8.62 14.27
N HIS A 18 0.55 8.46 15.42
CA HIS A 18 0.48 9.42 16.52
C HIS A 18 1.06 10.78 16.12
N ASN A 19 2.12 10.81 15.31
CA ASN A 19 2.70 12.04 14.79
C ASN A 19 2.04 12.48 13.45
N LYS A 20 0.87 11.92 13.07
CA LYS A 20 0.06 12.32 11.90
C LYS A 20 0.82 12.22 10.56
N GLY A 21 1.55 11.12 10.35
CA GLY A 21 2.31 10.87 9.10
C GLY A 21 3.59 11.70 8.99
N LYS A 22 4.11 12.24 10.10
CA LYS A 22 5.29 13.11 10.10
C LYS A 22 6.59 12.35 9.87
N LEU A 23 6.70 11.10 10.30
CA LEU A 23 7.85 10.25 9.96
C LEU A 23 7.81 9.87 8.48
N THR A 24 6.61 9.74 7.91
CA THR A 24 6.46 9.59 6.46
C THR A 24 7.01 10.78 5.69
N LYS A 25 6.60 11.99 6.06
CA LYS A 25 7.12 13.23 5.45
C LYS A 25 8.61 13.41 5.67
N PHE A 26 9.15 12.90 6.77
CA PHE A 26 10.57 12.98 7.10
C PHE A 26 11.41 12.25 6.05
N ALA A 27 11.02 11.03 5.68
CA ALA A 27 11.73 10.25 4.67
C ALA A 27 11.63 10.88 3.27
N GLU A 28 10.47 11.42 2.88
CA GLU A 28 10.29 12.14 1.61
C GLU A 28 11.22 13.36 1.51
N GLN A 29 11.26 14.17 2.56
CA GLN A 29 12.06 15.39 2.59
C GLN A 29 13.56 15.08 2.65
N LEU A 30 13.97 14.08 3.43
CA LEU A 30 15.36 13.64 3.46
C LEU A 30 15.81 13.04 2.13
N SER A 31 14.96 12.24 1.47
CA SER A 31 15.20 11.73 0.12
C SER A 31 15.44 12.86 -0.88
N GLY A 32 14.53 13.86 -0.89
CA GLY A 32 14.65 15.05 -1.74
C GLY A 32 15.92 15.86 -1.48
N GLU A 33 16.28 16.06 -0.20
CA GLU A 33 17.48 16.81 0.17
C GLU A 33 18.77 16.06 -0.17
N VAL A 34 18.82 14.73 0.00
CA VAL A 34 19.96 13.93 -0.46
C VAL A 34 20.13 14.06 -1.98
N ARG A 35 19.05 13.91 -2.75
CA ARG A 35 19.07 14.12 -4.20
C ARG A 35 19.53 15.52 -4.58
N ALA A 36 19.08 16.56 -3.88
CA ALA A 36 19.50 17.93 -4.11
C ALA A 36 21.01 18.12 -3.89
N GLN A 37 21.60 17.43 -2.91
CA GLN A 37 23.03 17.53 -2.62
C GLN A 37 23.91 16.61 -3.46
N THR A 38 23.40 15.47 -3.95
CA THR A 38 24.17 14.48 -4.71
C THR A 38 24.01 14.60 -6.22
N GLY A 39 22.86 15.08 -6.69
CA GLY A 39 22.45 15.06 -8.10
C GLY A 39 21.88 13.70 -8.55
N GLU A 40 21.89 12.69 -7.70
CA GLU A 40 21.49 11.31 -7.99
C GLU A 40 20.20 10.95 -7.25
N GLU A 41 19.38 10.07 -7.82
CA GLU A 41 18.18 9.57 -7.15
C GLU A 41 18.56 8.76 -5.90
N PHE A 42 17.92 9.05 -4.77
CA PHE A 42 18.14 8.36 -3.50
C PHE A 42 16.80 8.10 -2.84
N ILE A 43 16.32 6.86 -2.92
CA ILE A 43 15.00 6.49 -2.42
C ILE A 43 15.12 6.01 -0.98
N ILE A 44 14.28 6.56 -0.09
CA ILE A 44 14.11 6.08 1.28
C ILE A 44 12.75 5.42 1.39
N PHE A 45 12.73 4.10 1.56
CA PHE A 45 11.50 3.36 1.80
C PHE A 45 11.14 3.42 3.27
N GLN A 46 9.85 3.32 3.54
CA GLN A 46 9.32 3.22 4.89
C GLN A 46 8.73 1.83 5.05
N ASP A 47 7.94 1.59 6.08
CA ASP A 47 7.16 0.37 6.33
C ASP A 47 7.10 -0.70 5.21
N ARG A 48 7.12 -1.97 5.62
CA ARG A 48 7.05 -3.17 4.78
C ARG A 48 5.89 -3.17 3.77
N LYS A 49 4.86 -2.31 3.92
CA LYS A 49 3.75 -2.11 2.95
C LYS A 49 4.01 -1.01 1.89
N SER A 50 4.91 -0.07 2.15
CA SER A 50 5.35 0.92 1.15
C SER A 50 6.36 0.35 0.15
N LEU A 51 6.96 -0.79 0.49
CA LEU A 51 7.52 -1.75 -0.45
C LEU A 51 6.38 -2.55 -1.10
N ASN A 52 5.57 -1.89 -1.93
CA ASN A 52 4.77 -2.61 -2.92
C ASN A 52 5.70 -3.11 -4.04
N TRP A 53 6.44 -4.16 -3.70
CA TRP A 53 7.06 -5.12 -4.60
C TRP A 53 6.64 -6.52 -4.12
N GLY A 54 6.24 -7.36 -5.06
CA GLY A 54 5.39 -8.54 -4.83
C GLY A 54 6.03 -9.75 -4.15
N ASP A 55 5.13 -10.47 -3.48
CA ASP A 55 5.17 -11.79 -2.84
C ASP A 55 6.50 -12.52 -2.68
N ASN A 56 7.12 -12.35 -1.50
CA ASN A 56 7.54 -13.46 -0.64
C ASN A 56 7.82 -12.97 0.79
N TRP A 57 6.83 -12.33 1.42
CA TRP A 57 7.11 -11.38 2.50
C TRP A 57 7.89 -11.94 3.70
N LYS A 58 7.73 -13.20 4.13
CA LYS A 58 8.51 -13.74 5.27
C LYS A 58 9.96 -14.12 4.97
N LYS A 59 10.33 -14.32 3.70
CA LYS A 59 11.72 -14.57 3.27
C LYS A 59 12.35 -13.30 2.68
N GLN A 60 11.54 -12.45 2.04
CA GLN A 60 11.91 -11.14 1.53
C GLN A 60 12.09 -10.07 2.62
N ILE A 61 11.51 -10.18 3.82
CA ILE A 61 11.85 -9.25 4.92
C ILE A 61 13.36 -9.25 5.19
N GLU A 62 14.04 -10.41 5.05
CA GLU A 62 15.51 -10.46 5.14
C GLU A 62 16.21 -9.99 3.85
N ASP A 63 15.62 -10.18 2.67
CA ASP A 63 16.23 -9.86 1.36
C ASP A 63 16.02 -8.41 0.89
N SER A 64 14.90 -7.75 1.20
CA SER A 64 14.65 -6.33 0.92
C SER A 64 15.56 -5.43 1.75
N LEU A 65 15.86 -5.80 2.99
CA LEU A 65 16.88 -5.13 3.82
C LEU A 65 18.30 -5.46 3.35
N ASN A 66 18.50 -6.56 2.62
CA ASN A 66 19.78 -6.82 1.96
C ASN A 66 19.98 -5.81 0.82
N GLU A 67 18.99 -5.45 0.01
CA GLU A 67 19.20 -4.53 -1.13
C GLU A 67 19.38 -3.05 -0.73
N VAL A 68 18.85 -2.64 0.42
CA VAL A 68 18.99 -1.28 0.95
C VAL A 68 20.44 -0.99 1.36
N THR A 69 20.96 0.21 1.15
CA THR A 69 22.34 0.59 1.55
C THR A 69 22.42 1.13 2.97
N PHE A 70 21.42 1.90 3.41
CA PHE A 70 21.41 2.56 4.73
C PHE A 70 20.13 2.26 5.53
N LEU A 71 20.29 2.09 6.85
CA LEU A 71 19.19 2.01 7.80
C LEU A 71 19.08 3.33 8.58
N PHE A 72 17.86 3.84 8.71
CA PHE A 72 17.52 5.03 9.51
C PHE A 72 16.55 4.63 10.64
N PRO A 73 17.04 4.17 11.80
CA PRO A 73 16.20 3.88 12.97
C PRO A 73 15.64 5.18 13.57
N ILE A 74 14.33 5.33 13.66
CA ILE A 74 13.68 6.38 14.44
C ILE A 74 13.54 5.90 15.88
N ILE A 75 14.42 6.38 16.75
CA ILE A 75 14.46 5.92 18.14
C ILE A 75 13.39 6.65 18.96
N THR A 76 12.46 5.85 19.47
CA THR A 76 11.35 6.21 20.36
C THR A 76 11.25 5.19 21.50
N PRO A 77 10.45 5.42 22.56
CA PRO A 77 10.17 4.42 23.59
C PRO A 77 9.59 3.11 23.06
N SER A 78 8.95 3.13 21.90
CA SER A 78 8.32 1.96 21.28
C SER A 78 9.30 1.16 20.44
N TYR A 79 10.41 1.75 20.01
CA TYR A 79 11.32 1.15 19.02
C TYR A 79 11.90 -0.19 19.50
N PHE A 80 12.54 -0.21 20.68
CA PHE A 80 13.15 -1.43 21.22
C PHE A 80 12.13 -2.43 21.78
N LYS A 81 10.86 -2.04 21.92
CA LYS A 81 9.76 -2.93 22.32
C LYS A 81 9.12 -3.62 21.11
N SER A 82 9.36 -3.11 19.90
CA SER A 82 8.81 -3.61 18.65
C SER A 82 9.69 -4.72 18.06
N SER A 83 9.19 -5.97 18.04
CA SER A 83 9.91 -7.10 17.41
C SER A 83 10.36 -6.80 15.97
N PRO A 84 9.50 -6.25 15.08
CA PRO A 84 9.90 -5.91 13.72
C PRO A 84 11.08 -4.93 13.63
N CYS A 85 11.08 -3.87 14.45
CA CYS A 85 12.15 -2.87 14.45
C CYS A 85 13.47 -3.45 14.97
N ARG A 86 13.40 -4.34 15.98
CA ARG A 86 14.57 -5.05 16.51
C ARG A 86 15.19 -5.98 15.46
N GLU A 87 14.36 -6.76 14.76
CA GLU A 87 14.78 -7.66 13.69
C GLU A 87 15.50 -6.89 12.56
N GLU A 88 14.93 -5.76 12.13
CA GLU A 88 15.52 -4.87 11.12
C GLU A 88 16.91 -4.36 11.55
N LEU A 89 17.01 -3.90 12.78
CA LEU A 89 18.26 -3.41 13.35
C LEU A 89 19.32 -4.53 13.46
N GLU A 90 18.93 -5.71 13.93
CA GLU A 90 19.80 -6.90 14.02
C GLU A 90 20.36 -7.29 12.66
N LEU A 91 19.52 -7.29 11.62
CA LEU A 91 19.92 -7.62 10.26
C LEU A 91 21.00 -6.66 9.74
N PHE A 92 20.81 -5.35 9.94
CA PHE A 92 21.80 -4.36 9.54
C PHE A 92 23.10 -4.42 10.34
N ILE A 93 23.03 -4.68 11.66
CA ILE A 93 24.22 -4.86 12.50
C ILE A 93 25.03 -6.07 12.02
N ASN A 94 24.37 -7.19 11.72
CA ASN A 94 25.02 -8.40 11.23
C ASN A 94 25.63 -8.17 9.84
N ARG A 95 24.97 -7.38 8.99
CA ARG A 95 25.50 -7.00 7.69
C ARG A 95 26.74 -6.11 7.79
N GLU A 96 26.72 -5.11 8.65
CA GLU A 96 27.89 -4.27 8.93
C GLU A 96 29.10 -5.10 9.39
N LYS A 97 28.88 -6.06 10.28
CA LYS A 97 29.93 -7.03 10.71
C LYS A 97 30.48 -7.81 9.53
N ARG A 98 29.61 -8.33 8.64
CA ARG A 98 29.99 -9.10 7.44
C ARG A 98 30.78 -8.25 6.44
N LEU A 99 30.36 -7.00 6.22
CA LEU A 99 31.00 -6.06 5.31
C LEU A 99 32.24 -5.38 5.93
N ARG A 100 32.47 -5.58 7.23
CA ARG A 100 33.49 -4.85 8.02
C ARG A 100 33.36 -3.33 7.89
N LYS A 101 32.12 -2.83 7.74
CA LYS A 101 31.77 -1.40 7.67
C LYS A 101 30.88 -1.09 8.85
N ARG A 102 31.11 0.01 9.59
CA ARG A 102 30.35 0.37 10.81
C ARG A 102 29.40 1.57 10.60
N ASN A 103 29.18 1.99 9.36
CA ASN A 103 28.62 3.30 9.02
C ASN A 103 27.37 3.23 8.13
N LEU A 104 26.63 2.11 8.16
CA LEU A 104 25.41 1.90 7.37
C LEU A 104 24.14 2.20 8.16
N ILE A 105 24.24 2.37 9.48
CA ILE A 105 23.10 2.69 10.36
C ILE A 105 23.22 4.12 10.86
N PHE A 106 22.18 4.91 10.65
CA PHE A 106 22.03 6.31 11.05
C PHE A 106 20.86 6.47 12.04
N PRO A 107 21.09 6.29 13.35
CA PRO A 107 20.03 6.44 14.32
C PRO A 107 19.59 7.91 14.43
N ILE A 108 18.28 8.12 14.44
CA ILE A 108 17.62 9.40 14.61
C ILE A 108 16.91 9.37 15.96
N TYR A 109 17.41 10.12 16.94
CA TYR A 109 16.84 10.13 18.27
C TYR A 109 15.65 11.09 18.31
N PHE A 110 14.43 10.57 18.35
CA PHE A 110 13.22 11.33 18.04
C PHE A 110 12.34 11.60 19.25
N ILE A 111 12.28 10.66 20.18
CA ILE A 111 11.59 10.80 21.48
C ILE A 111 12.54 10.29 22.53
N GLU A 112 12.60 10.94 23.69
CA GLU A 112 13.39 10.48 24.82
C GLU A 112 13.04 9.03 25.18
N THR A 113 14.07 8.19 25.30
CA THR A 113 13.98 6.73 25.44
C THR A 113 14.87 6.31 26.59
N GLU A 114 14.27 5.72 27.64
CA GLU A 114 15.00 5.29 28.85
C GLU A 114 16.17 4.36 28.54
N GLU A 115 16.03 3.51 27.52
CA GLU A 115 17.05 2.59 27.05
C GLU A 115 18.33 3.32 26.57
N LEU A 116 18.20 4.51 25.98
CA LEU A 116 19.33 5.34 25.54
C LEU A 116 19.87 6.28 26.61
N GLU A 117 19.01 6.74 27.53
CA GLU A 117 19.43 7.62 28.63
C GLU A 117 20.22 6.84 29.70
N ASN A 118 19.87 5.57 29.95
CA ASN A 118 20.51 4.71 30.93
C ASN A 118 21.75 3.95 30.37
N LYS A 119 22.64 4.66 29.65
CA LYS A 119 23.83 4.11 28.97
C LYS A 119 24.64 3.15 29.86
N GLY A 120 24.42 1.85 29.70
CA GLY A 120 25.21 0.80 30.34
C GLY A 120 24.51 -0.05 31.42
N ARG A 121 23.23 0.20 31.75
CA ARG A 121 22.47 -0.67 32.70
C ARG A 121 21.55 -1.69 32.02
N THR A 122 21.49 -1.68 30.70
CA THR A 122 20.69 -2.63 29.94
C THR A 122 21.51 -3.86 29.53
N ASN A 123 20.89 -5.04 29.62
CA ASN A 123 21.45 -6.27 29.04
C ASN A 123 21.11 -6.42 27.55
N ASP A 124 20.39 -5.46 26.96
CA ASP A 124 20.01 -5.49 25.56
C ASP A 124 21.15 -5.06 24.63
N GLU A 125 21.64 -6.00 23.82
CA GLU A 125 22.74 -5.78 22.89
C GLU A 125 22.42 -4.77 21.77
N LEU A 126 21.15 -4.64 21.35
CA LEU A 126 20.78 -3.67 20.31
C LEU A 126 20.83 -2.25 20.83
N VAL A 127 20.38 -2.07 22.06
CA VAL A 127 20.45 -0.78 22.76
C VAL A 127 21.91 -0.39 22.95
N LYS A 128 22.78 -1.33 23.36
CA LYS A 128 24.23 -1.06 23.47
C LYS A 128 24.84 -0.62 22.13
N VAL A 129 24.47 -1.30 21.04
CA VAL A 129 24.96 -0.93 19.70
C VAL A 129 24.50 0.46 19.29
N ILE A 130 23.21 0.80 19.43
CA ILE A 130 22.71 2.14 19.09
C ILE A 130 23.33 3.20 20.01
N SER A 131 23.44 2.94 21.32
CA SER A 131 24.04 3.86 22.30
C SER A 131 25.51 4.16 22.02
N SER A 132 26.24 3.21 21.43
CA SER A 132 27.64 3.36 21.04
C SER A 132 27.85 4.11 19.73
N ARG A 133 26.78 4.35 18.95
CA ARG A 133 26.84 5.08 17.69
C ARG A 133 26.62 6.57 17.89
N GLN A 134 27.15 7.34 16.95
CA GLN A 134 26.72 8.71 16.77
C GLN A 134 25.28 8.69 16.20
N TYR A 135 24.35 9.34 16.89
CA TYR A 135 22.98 9.55 16.46
C TYR A 135 22.74 11.03 16.18
N GLU A 136 21.80 11.33 15.29
CA GLU A 136 21.30 12.70 15.12
C GLU A 136 20.15 12.94 16.11
N ASP A 137 20.29 13.94 16.97
CA ASP A 137 19.26 14.31 17.94
C ASP A 137 18.20 15.18 17.28
N TRP A 138 17.00 14.63 17.13
CA TRP A 138 15.84 15.27 16.51
C TRP A 138 14.72 15.60 17.49
N ARG A 139 14.93 15.36 18.80
CA ARG A 139 13.90 15.56 19.82
C ARG A 139 13.37 16.99 19.86
N ALA A 140 14.27 17.97 19.71
CA ALA A 140 13.92 19.40 19.69
C ALA A 140 13.01 19.79 18.50
N TYR A 141 13.10 19.06 17.39
CA TYR A 141 12.40 19.36 16.14
C TYR A 141 11.11 18.55 15.96
N ARG A 142 10.80 17.64 16.90
CA ARG A 142 9.66 16.73 16.81
C ARG A 142 8.32 17.46 16.68
N PHE A 143 8.19 18.68 17.20
CA PHE A 143 6.96 19.47 17.13
C PHE A 143 6.96 20.53 16.02
N ASP A 144 8.10 20.79 15.40
CA ASP A 144 8.27 21.88 14.43
C ASP A 144 7.68 21.55 13.06
N ASN A 145 7.30 22.59 12.31
CA ASN A 145 6.96 22.43 10.90
C ASN A 145 8.24 22.17 10.09
N PHE A 146 8.19 21.16 9.24
CA PHE A 146 9.28 20.72 8.39
C PHE A 146 9.72 21.74 7.33
N ASN A 147 8.92 22.77 7.07
CA ASN A 147 9.28 23.86 6.16
C ASN A 147 9.99 25.04 6.85
N THR A 148 10.28 24.94 8.15
CA THR A 148 11.03 26.00 8.85
C THR A 148 12.51 25.99 8.45
N LYS A 149 13.15 27.15 8.54
CA LYS A 149 14.57 27.29 8.20
C LYS A 149 15.45 26.42 9.09
N GLU A 150 15.11 26.34 10.37
CA GLU A 150 15.84 25.58 11.39
C GLU A 150 15.78 24.08 11.12
N VAL A 151 14.59 23.54 10.79
CA VAL A 151 14.43 22.12 10.45
C VAL A 151 15.08 21.78 9.11
N ASN A 152 14.94 22.65 8.10
CA ASN A 152 15.60 22.45 6.80
C ASN A 152 17.14 22.38 6.94
N LYS A 153 17.74 23.18 7.81
CA LYS A 153 19.17 23.07 8.13
C LYS A 153 19.56 21.72 8.76
N GLN A 154 18.66 21.09 9.52
CA GLN A 154 18.91 19.77 10.07
C GLN A 154 18.81 18.67 9.01
N PHE A 155 17.83 18.77 8.09
CA PHE A 155 17.79 17.90 6.92
C PHE A 155 19.04 18.06 6.06
N GLU A 156 19.49 19.30 5.82
CA GLU A 156 20.72 19.58 5.07
C GLU A 156 21.94 18.92 5.74
N LYS A 157 22.06 19.01 7.08
CA LYS A 157 23.13 18.40 7.87
C LYS A 157 23.08 16.86 7.75
N LEU A 158 21.91 16.25 7.93
CA LEU A 158 21.75 14.80 7.84
C LEU A 158 22.04 14.29 6.41
N ALA A 159 21.54 14.96 5.38
CA ALA A 159 21.82 14.63 3.99
C ALA A 159 23.31 14.75 3.64
N ARG A 160 24.00 15.76 4.18
CA ARG A 160 25.46 15.91 4.05
C ARG A 160 26.20 14.71 4.65
N SER A 161 25.78 14.25 5.83
CA SER A 161 26.35 13.04 6.46
C SER A 161 26.15 11.80 5.58
N ILE A 162 24.96 11.64 4.99
CA ILE A 162 24.65 10.53 4.05
C ILE A 162 25.52 10.64 2.79
N LYS A 163 25.65 11.83 2.18
CA LYS A 163 26.48 12.09 1.00
C LYS A 163 27.95 11.73 1.23
N ILE A 164 28.50 12.04 2.41
CA ILE A 164 29.86 11.64 2.76
C ILE A 164 29.97 10.12 2.79
N LYS A 165 29.02 9.41 3.42
CA LYS A 165 29.04 7.94 3.45
C LYS A 165 28.80 7.30 2.09
N LEU A 166 28.00 7.91 1.21
CA LEU A 166 27.81 7.46 -0.17
C LEU A 166 29.13 7.46 -0.95
N LYS A 167 29.97 8.48 -0.75
CA LYS A 167 31.31 8.53 -1.34
C LYS A 167 32.23 7.43 -0.79
N ASP A 168 32.18 7.17 0.51
CA ASP A 168 32.94 6.09 1.15
C ASP A 168 32.55 4.68 0.63
N ILE A 169 31.35 4.53 0.06
CA ILE A 169 30.82 3.28 -0.50
C ILE A 169 31.11 3.16 -2.01
N SER A 170 31.53 4.25 -2.67
CA SER A 170 31.61 4.33 -4.13
C SER A 170 32.81 3.61 -4.79
N THR A 171 33.72 3.03 -4.01
CA THR A 171 34.87 2.26 -4.54
C THR A 171 34.40 0.97 -5.22
N ALA A 172 35.05 0.58 -6.33
CA ALA A 172 34.67 -0.60 -7.10
C ALA A 172 34.70 -1.90 -6.27
N ASP A 173 35.61 -1.99 -5.30
CA ASP A 173 35.72 -3.13 -4.38
C ASP A 173 34.59 -3.15 -3.34
N ASP A 174 34.20 -2.00 -2.80
CA ASP A 174 33.07 -1.91 -1.86
C ASP A 174 31.75 -2.20 -2.56
N LYS A 175 31.53 -1.68 -3.78
CA LYS A 175 30.36 -2.01 -4.60
C LYS A 175 30.27 -3.51 -4.90
N LYS A 176 31.41 -4.16 -5.17
CA LYS A 176 31.51 -5.61 -5.44
C LYS A 176 31.35 -6.47 -4.19
N LEU A 177 31.79 -5.99 -3.02
CA LEU A 177 31.57 -6.65 -1.72
C LEU A 177 30.11 -6.55 -1.27
N ILE A 178 29.50 -5.39 -1.46
CA ILE A 178 28.07 -5.15 -1.19
C ILE A 178 27.24 -6.05 -2.12
N SER A 179 27.53 -6.06 -3.44
CA SER A 179 26.84 -6.93 -4.39
C SER A 179 27.04 -8.43 -4.10
N LYS A 180 28.25 -8.88 -3.75
CA LYS A 180 28.50 -10.27 -3.35
C LYS A 180 27.85 -10.66 -2.02
N SER A 181 27.64 -9.69 -1.12
CA SER A 181 26.94 -9.93 0.15
C SER A 181 25.44 -10.15 -0.06
N PHE A 182 24.88 -9.67 -1.18
CA PHE A 182 23.51 -9.94 -1.62
C PHE A 182 23.37 -11.36 -2.19
N GLU A 183 24.41 -11.90 -2.81
CA GLU A 183 24.40 -13.26 -3.36
C GLU A 183 24.58 -14.37 -2.30
N LYS A 184 25.07 -14.05 -1.10
CA LYS A 184 25.51 -15.04 -0.08
C LYS A 184 24.53 -15.19 1.09
N LYS A 185 23.29 -15.60 0.82
CA LYS A 185 22.38 -16.17 1.83
C LYS A 185 21.45 -17.28 1.33
N SER A 186 21.72 -17.85 0.15
CA SER A 186 21.13 -19.13 -0.27
C SER A 186 22.12 -20.27 -0.02
N ASN A 187 22.20 -20.78 1.22
CA ASN A 187 22.64 -22.16 1.51
C ASN A 187 22.52 -22.52 3.00
N ASN A 188 21.66 -23.51 3.26
CA ASN A 188 21.72 -24.62 4.24
C ASN A 188 20.29 -24.84 4.77
N ASN A 189 19.65 -26.01 4.75
CA ASN A 189 19.99 -27.35 4.28
C ASN A 189 18.67 -28.06 3.96
N MET A 190 18.40 -28.36 2.70
CA MET A 190 17.50 -29.47 2.36
C MET A 190 18.02 -30.05 1.05
N LYS A 191 18.43 -31.32 1.09
CA LYS A 191 18.99 -32.03 -0.06
C LYS A 191 17.95 -32.05 -1.19
N SER A 192 18.10 -31.20 -2.18
CA SER A 192 17.53 -31.40 -3.51
C SER A 192 18.60 -31.07 -4.56
N ARG A 193 18.69 -31.95 -5.55
CA ARG A 193 19.72 -32.00 -6.59
C ARG A 193 19.86 -30.64 -7.31
N LYS A 194 21.04 -30.02 -7.21
CA LYS A 194 21.46 -28.96 -8.14
C LYS A 194 21.60 -29.55 -9.55
N MET A 195 20.75 -29.12 -10.47
CA MET A 195 21.09 -29.14 -11.90
C MET A 195 21.48 -27.73 -12.33
N SER A 196 22.63 -27.65 -13.00
CA SER A 196 23.23 -26.43 -13.52
C SER A 196 22.27 -25.68 -14.47
N ARG A 197 21.95 -24.42 -14.13
CA ARG A 197 21.40 -23.44 -15.07
C ARG A 197 22.52 -23.00 -16.02
N ASN A 198 22.73 -23.75 -17.10
CA ASN A 198 23.48 -23.28 -18.26
C ASN A 198 22.48 -22.63 -19.25
N ASN A 199 22.75 -21.36 -19.58
CA ASN A 199 22.33 -20.60 -20.77
C ASN A 199 20.84 -20.26 -21.03
N ILE A 200 20.16 -19.53 -20.14
CA ILE A 200 18.92 -18.79 -20.47
C ILE A 200 18.97 -17.43 -19.75
N SER A 201 18.78 -16.35 -20.50
CA SER A 201 18.88 -14.98 -19.99
C SER A 201 17.66 -14.67 -19.11
N PRO A 202 17.81 -13.97 -17.97
CA PRO A 202 16.67 -13.54 -17.17
C PRO A 202 15.65 -12.67 -17.95
N TYR A 203 15.97 -12.23 -19.18
CA TYR A 203 15.15 -11.38 -20.03
C TYR A 203 14.41 -12.10 -21.18
N ASP A 204 14.49 -13.44 -21.30
CA ASP A 204 13.90 -14.14 -22.45
C ASP A 204 12.36 -14.01 -22.55
N TYR A 205 11.69 -13.63 -21.46
CA TYR A 205 10.26 -13.33 -21.44
C TYR A 205 9.86 -12.08 -22.25
N ILE A 206 10.79 -11.18 -22.55
CA ILE A 206 10.50 -9.94 -23.30
C ILE A 206 9.89 -10.27 -24.67
N THR A 207 10.30 -11.38 -25.28
CA THR A 207 9.76 -11.88 -26.56
C THR A 207 8.26 -12.24 -26.52
N LEU A 208 7.67 -12.35 -25.33
CA LEU A 208 6.24 -12.64 -25.14
C LEU A 208 5.39 -11.37 -24.97
N LEU A 209 6.05 -10.22 -24.84
CA LEU A 209 5.44 -8.91 -24.62
C LEU A 209 5.41 -8.11 -25.92
N PRO A 210 4.58 -7.06 -26.03
CA PRO A 210 4.63 -6.15 -27.16
C PRO A 210 6.02 -5.52 -27.32
N ASP A 211 6.50 -5.42 -28.56
CA ASP A 211 7.87 -4.95 -28.87
C ASP A 211 8.18 -3.54 -28.31
N ASP A 212 7.19 -2.65 -28.31
CA ASP A 212 7.30 -1.26 -27.82
C ASP A 212 6.87 -1.09 -26.35
N LEU A 213 6.79 -2.19 -25.57
CA LEU A 213 6.35 -2.13 -24.19
C LEU A 213 7.46 -1.58 -23.27
N HIS A 214 7.25 -0.37 -22.78
CA HIS A 214 7.99 0.19 -21.66
C HIS A 214 7.43 -0.35 -20.34
N ILE A 215 8.10 -1.33 -19.76
CA ILE A 215 7.76 -1.90 -18.45
C ILE A 215 7.85 -0.79 -17.38
N GLN A 216 6.80 -0.67 -16.57
CA GLN A 216 6.73 0.30 -15.47
C GLN A 216 6.79 -0.39 -14.11
N GLU A 217 6.26 -1.61 -14.03
CA GLU A 217 6.10 -2.35 -12.79
C GLU A 217 6.16 -3.85 -13.07
N THR A 218 6.81 -4.58 -12.18
CA THR A 218 6.88 -6.04 -12.19
C THR A 218 6.61 -6.56 -10.79
N LEU A 219 5.84 -7.63 -10.69
CA LEU A 219 5.39 -8.22 -9.44
C LEU A 219 5.51 -9.74 -9.55
N TYR A 220 6.34 -10.37 -8.71
CA TYR A 220 6.26 -11.81 -8.55
C TYR A 220 5.04 -12.16 -7.71
N ALA A 221 4.27 -13.13 -8.16
CA ALA A 221 3.07 -13.59 -7.47
C ALA A 221 3.17 -15.10 -7.35
N ASN A 222 3.16 -15.68 -6.14
CA ASN A 222 3.33 -17.13 -5.98
C ASN A 222 2.02 -17.88 -6.27
N ILE A 223 1.52 -17.78 -7.49
CA ILE A 223 0.16 -18.21 -7.85
C ILE A 223 0.12 -19.71 -8.13
N LYS A 224 1.03 -20.21 -8.96
CA LYS A 224 1.22 -21.62 -9.28
C LYS A 224 2.05 -22.31 -8.20
N SER A 225 3.15 -21.68 -7.78
CA SER A 225 4.05 -22.24 -6.77
C SER A 225 4.78 -21.16 -5.96
N ASN A 226 5.35 -21.54 -4.82
CA ASN A 226 6.16 -20.67 -3.96
C ASN A 226 7.61 -20.50 -4.44
N GLU A 227 7.89 -20.79 -5.71
CA GLU A 227 9.23 -20.71 -6.30
C GLU A 227 9.49 -19.40 -7.05
N ASN A 228 8.61 -18.39 -6.89
CA ASN A 228 8.63 -17.12 -7.63
C ASN A 228 8.67 -17.35 -9.16
N ASP A 229 7.95 -18.37 -9.65
CA ASP A 229 7.92 -18.74 -11.07
C ASP A 229 6.83 -18.02 -11.87
N ASP A 230 5.98 -17.20 -11.22
CA ASP A 230 5.00 -16.37 -11.90
C ASP A 230 5.30 -14.88 -11.75
N LEU A 231 5.23 -14.18 -12.87
CA LEU A 231 5.64 -12.80 -13.04
C LEU A 231 4.51 -12.00 -13.66
N PHE A 232 3.94 -11.09 -12.90
CA PHE A 232 3.05 -10.07 -13.40
C PHE A 232 3.85 -8.86 -13.89
N ILE A 233 3.47 -8.33 -15.03
CA ILE A 233 4.10 -7.21 -15.70
C ILE A 233 3.04 -6.18 -16.02
N LYS A 234 3.35 -4.92 -15.75
CA LYS A 234 2.57 -3.76 -16.15
C LYS A 234 3.49 -2.79 -16.87
N GLY A 235 3.07 -2.35 -18.05
CA GLY A 235 3.85 -1.45 -18.88
C GLY A 235 2.98 -0.59 -19.77
N ARG A 236 3.60 0.44 -20.36
CA ARG A 236 2.97 1.30 -21.35
C ARG A 236 3.58 1.04 -22.70
N TYR A 237 2.77 1.12 -23.75
CA TYR A 237 3.23 0.98 -25.12
C TYR A 237 2.53 1.98 -26.02
N LYS A 238 3.13 2.30 -27.17
CA LYS A 238 2.48 3.17 -28.16
C LYS A 238 1.62 2.32 -29.09
N LYS A 239 0.34 2.62 -29.17
CA LYS A 239 -0.60 2.04 -30.15
C LYS A 239 -1.24 3.18 -30.94
N ASN A 240 -0.97 3.27 -32.23
CA ASN A 240 -1.60 4.26 -33.14
C ASN A 240 -1.60 5.70 -32.57
N ASN A 241 -0.43 6.21 -32.15
CA ASN A 241 -0.23 7.53 -31.51
C ASN A 241 -0.84 7.72 -30.11
N ASN A 242 -1.53 6.72 -29.53
CA ASN A 242 -2.00 6.76 -28.15
C ASN A 242 -1.12 5.90 -27.23
N ASN A 243 -0.94 6.37 -25.99
CA ASN A 243 -0.29 5.59 -24.94
C ASN A 243 -1.28 4.54 -24.41
N GLY A 244 -1.09 3.30 -24.81
CA GLY A 244 -1.78 2.14 -24.27
C GLY A 244 -1.12 1.67 -22.98
N LEU A 245 -1.91 1.03 -22.12
CA LEU A 245 -1.44 0.34 -20.93
C LEU A 245 -1.65 -1.16 -21.16
N TYR A 246 -0.67 -1.97 -20.81
CA TYR A 246 -0.69 -3.40 -21.00
C TYR A 246 -0.30 -4.10 -19.72
N VAL A 247 -1.00 -5.18 -19.43
CA VAL A 247 -0.65 -6.08 -18.32
C VAL A 247 -0.54 -7.51 -18.81
N ALA A 248 0.38 -8.26 -18.24
CA ALA A 248 0.55 -9.68 -18.51
C ALA A 248 0.91 -10.43 -17.23
N LEU A 249 0.44 -11.66 -17.12
CA LEU A 249 0.93 -12.65 -16.17
C LEU A 249 1.65 -13.74 -16.96
N LEU A 250 2.90 -13.98 -16.60
CA LEU A 250 3.76 -14.99 -17.18
C LEU A 250 4.06 -16.05 -16.11
N THR A 251 4.28 -17.29 -16.53
CA THR A 251 4.75 -18.39 -15.67
C THR A 251 5.95 -19.06 -16.32
N TYR A 252 6.92 -19.49 -15.52
CA TYR A 252 8.08 -20.22 -16.01
C TYR A 252 7.81 -21.73 -16.01
N ASP A 253 7.93 -22.34 -17.20
CA ASP A 253 7.89 -23.80 -17.36
C ASP A 253 9.31 -24.35 -17.14
N ILE A 254 9.52 -24.97 -15.97
CA ILE A 254 10.83 -25.51 -15.57
C ILE A 254 11.27 -26.66 -16.49
N GLU A 255 10.34 -27.53 -16.90
CA GLU A 255 10.65 -28.69 -17.74
C GLU A 255 11.07 -28.24 -19.14
N LYS A 256 10.33 -27.29 -19.72
CA LYS A 256 10.60 -26.73 -21.04
C LYS A 256 11.62 -25.59 -21.01
N LYS A 257 12.06 -25.19 -19.81
CA LYS A 257 12.97 -24.08 -19.53
C LYS A 257 12.56 -22.77 -20.23
N LYS A 258 11.27 -22.45 -20.29
CA LYS A 258 10.78 -21.28 -21.04
C LYS A 258 9.66 -20.55 -20.30
N TRP A 259 9.59 -19.24 -20.50
CA TRP A 259 8.44 -18.46 -20.07
C TRP A 259 7.22 -18.76 -20.93
N LYS A 260 6.04 -18.71 -20.32
CA LYS A 260 4.74 -18.83 -20.96
C LYS A 260 3.85 -17.70 -20.47
N LYS A 261 3.22 -16.98 -21.40
CA LYS A 261 2.16 -16.02 -21.09
C LYS A 261 0.86 -16.76 -20.78
N VAL A 262 0.27 -16.50 -19.62
CA VAL A 262 -0.95 -17.18 -19.15
C VAL A 262 -2.14 -16.25 -19.05
N PHE A 263 -1.90 -14.95 -18.92
CA PHE A 263 -2.91 -13.91 -19.01
C PHE A 263 -2.29 -12.66 -19.60
N ASP A 264 -3.05 -11.94 -20.41
CA ASP A 264 -2.74 -10.58 -20.78
C ASP A 264 -3.98 -9.77 -21.12
N LYS A 265 -3.85 -8.45 -21.00
CA LYS A 265 -4.94 -7.53 -21.27
C LYS A 265 -4.42 -6.17 -21.69
N ASP A 266 -4.98 -5.69 -22.80
CA ASP A 266 -4.94 -4.28 -23.16
C ASP A 266 -5.89 -3.49 -22.26
N ILE A 267 -5.38 -2.43 -21.64
CA ILE A 267 -6.13 -1.56 -20.75
C ILE A 267 -6.39 -0.25 -21.48
N GLU A 268 -7.65 0.20 -21.41
CA GLU A 268 -8.09 1.44 -22.03
C GLU A 268 -7.26 2.65 -21.54
N PRO A 269 -6.96 3.62 -22.41
CA PRO A 269 -6.30 4.86 -22.02
C PRO A 269 -7.02 5.56 -20.87
N PHE A 270 -6.26 6.30 -20.04
CA PHE A 270 -6.77 7.04 -18.87
C PHE A 270 -7.44 6.19 -17.78
N THR A 271 -7.24 4.87 -17.81
CA THR A 271 -7.67 3.96 -16.74
C THR A 271 -6.60 3.88 -15.66
N ALA A 272 -6.98 4.11 -14.40
CA ALA A 272 -6.11 3.82 -13.26
C ALA A 272 -6.08 2.31 -13.02
N ILE A 273 -4.90 1.73 -12.85
CA ILE A 273 -4.71 0.30 -12.60
C ILE A 273 -3.87 0.06 -11.35
N ASN A 274 -4.29 -0.89 -10.52
CA ASN A 274 -3.50 -1.40 -9.42
C ASN A 274 -3.55 -2.92 -9.40
N SER A 275 -2.47 -3.56 -9.00
CA SER A 275 -2.36 -5.00 -8.80
C SER A 275 -2.03 -5.31 -7.35
N TYR A 276 -2.63 -6.38 -6.84
CA TYR A 276 -2.43 -6.85 -5.47
C TYR A 276 -2.35 -8.36 -5.47
N THR A 277 -1.80 -8.89 -4.38
CA THR A 277 -1.76 -10.33 -4.12
C THR A 277 -2.51 -10.61 -2.83
N ASN A 278 -3.11 -11.80 -2.73
CA ASN A 278 -3.86 -12.18 -1.54
C ASN A 278 -3.84 -13.69 -1.33
N LYS A 279 -3.86 -14.15 -0.09
CA LYS A 279 -3.88 -15.58 0.26
C LYS A 279 -5.31 -16.08 0.51
N MET A 280 -6.20 -15.89 -0.46
CA MET A 280 -7.60 -16.29 -0.31
C MET A 280 -7.82 -17.80 -0.36
N LEU A 281 -6.93 -18.56 -1.00
CA LEU A 281 -7.11 -19.98 -1.22
C LEU A 281 -6.60 -20.82 -0.03
N ASP A 282 -7.07 -22.06 0.06
CA ASP A 282 -6.64 -23.00 1.10
C ASP A 282 -5.18 -23.46 0.91
N ASN A 283 -4.73 -23.47 -0.35
CA ASN A 283 -3.31 -23.64 -0.65
C ASN A 283 -2.62 -22.30 -0.38
N ASN A 284 -1.45 -22.31 0.27
CA ASN A 284 -0.72 -21.07 0.63
C ASN A 284 -0.26 -20.21 -0.57
N ASN A 285 -0.72 -20.53 -1.78
CA ASN A 285 -0.52 -19.82 -3.02
C ASN A 285 -1.26 -18.49 -3.00
N ASP A 286 -0.70 -17.53 -3.72
CA ASP A 286 -1.29 -16.21 -3.87
C ASP A 286 -2.34 -16.23 -4.99
N VAL A 287 -3.34 -15.37 -4.88
CA VAL A 287 -4.18 -14.95 -6.01
C VAL A 287 -3.74 -13.55 -6.45
N LEU A 288 -3.70 -13.31 -7.76
CA LEU A 288 -3.45 -11.99 -8.31
C LEU A 288 -4.78 -11.26 -8.50
N ILE A 289 -4.87 -10.05 -7.98
CA ILE A 289 -6.03 -9.18 -8.08
C ILE A 289 -5.64 -7.96 -8.91
N ILE A 290 -6.25 -7.80 -10.08
CA ILE A 290 -6.05 -6.65 -10.95
C ILE A 290 -7.29 -5.77 -10.84
N THR A 291 -7.11 -4.51 -10.44
CA THR A 291 -8.19 -3.52 -10.33
C THR A 291 -8.00 -2.42 -11.37
N THR A 292 -9.10 -2.00 -11.99
CA THR A 292 -9.13 -0.89 -12.94
C THR A 292 -10.21 0.11 -12.52
N LYS A 293 -9.91 1.41 -12.60
CA LYS A 293 -10.88 2.48 -12.37
C LYS A 293 -10.90 3.41 -13.58
N ALA A 294 -12.06 3.50 -14.23
CA ALA A 294 -12.22 4.23 -15.49
C ALA A 294 -13.49 5.11 -15.49
N GLY A 295 -13.50 6.08 -16.41
CA GLY A 295 -14.62 6.99 -16.62
C GLY A 295 -14.82 8.04 -15.53
N SER A 296 -15.56 9.10 -15.84
CA SER A 296 -15.86 10.20 -14.91
C SER A 296 -16.68 9.75 -13.69
N GLY A 297 -17.42 8.64 -13.81
CA GLY A 297 -18.13 8.02 -12.70
C GLY A 297 -17.25 7.20 -11.75
N GLY A 298 -15.95 7.02 -12.05
CA GLY A 298 -15.04 6.21 -11.24
C GLY A 298 -15.47 4.76 -11.15
N PHE A 299 -15.76 4.14 -12.29
CA PHE A 299 -16.23 2.75 -12.37
C PHE A 299 -15.10 1.78 -12.07
N LEU A 300 -15.26 0.97 -11.03
CA LEU A 300 -14.34 -0.09 -10.65
C LEU A 300 -14.65 -1.36 -11.44
N SER A 301 -13.62 -2.00 -11.99
CA SER A 301 -13.65 -3.40 -12.41
C SER A 301 -12.45 -4.11 -11.79
N TYR A 302 -12.59 -5.39 -11.47
CA TYR A 302 -11.46 -6.19 -11.00
C TYR A 302 -11.56 -7.66 -11.40
N THR A 303 -10.39 -8.28 -11.49
CA THR A 303 -10.22 -9.70 -11.85
C THR A 303 -9.32 -10.35 -10.82
N VAL A 304 -9.74 -11.49 -10.28
CA VAL A 304 -8.97 -12.36 -9.38
C VAL A 304 -8.54 -13.58 -10.18
N ILE A 305 -7.23 -13.80 -10.28
CA ILE A 305 -6.60 -14.90 -11.01
C ILE A 305 -5.89 -15.80 -9.99
N GLY A 306 -6.13 -17.10 -10.06
CA GLY A 306 -5.47 -18.10 -9.21
C GLY A 306 -5.07 -19.34 -10.00
N TYR A 307 -4.35 -20.26 -9.36
CA TYR A 307 -3.98 -21.55 -9.95
C TYR A 307 -4.78 -22.68 -9.31
N LYS A 308 -5.55 -23.42 -10.12
CA LYS A 308 -6.38 -24.53 -9.67
C LYS A 308 -6.46 -25.59 -10.76
N GLU A 309 -6.53 -26.87 -10.39
CA GLU A 309 -6.66 -27.98 -11.35
C GLU A 309 -5.55 -27.96 -12.42
N ASN A 310 -4.32 -27.65 -11.99
CA ASN A 310 -3.12 -27.53 -12.83
C ASN A 310 -3.18 -26.42 -13.91
N GLU A 311 -4.07 -25.44 -13.78
CA GLU A 311 -4.15 -24.32 -14.71
C GLU A 311 -4.43 -22.97 -14.02
N PHE A 312 -4.07 -21.87 -14.69
CA PHE A 312 -4.44 -20.53 -14.27
C PHE A 312 -5.91 -20.28 -14.62
N LYS A 313 -6.71 -19.83 -13.65
CA LYS A 313 -8.13 -19.53 -13.82
C LYS A 313 -8.45 -18.14 -13.32
N ILE A 314 -9.37 -17.48 -14.00
CA ILE A 314 -10.08 -16.33 -13.44
C ILE A 314 -11.08 -16.88 -12.43
N LEU A 315 -10.83 -16.64 -11.14
CA LEU A 315 -11.64 -17.13 -10.03
C LEU A 315 -12.83 -16.21 -9.71
N LEU A 316 -12.67 -14.91 -9.99
CA LEU A 316 -13.71 -13.90 -9.85
C LEU A 316 -13.45 -12.77 -10.84
N GLN A 317 -14.50 -12.32 -11.53
CA GLN A 317 -14.45 -11.12 -12.37
C GLN A 317 -15.66 -10.24 -12.09
N ARG A 318 -15.39 -8.94 -11.91
CA ARG A 318 -16.39 -7.92 -11.61
C ARG A 318 -16.13 -6.72 -12.49
N ASN A 319 -17.18 -6.19 -13.10
CA ASN A 319 -17.05 -5.14 -14.12
C ASN A 319 -18.02 -3.99 -13.83
N ASN A 320 -17.61 -2.77 -14.20
CA ASN A 320 -18.46 -1.57 -14.25
C ASN A 320 -19.21 -1.26 -12.93
N ILE A 321 -18.55 -1.46 -11.80
CA ILE A 321 -19.09 -1.11 -10.48
C ILE A 321 -19.00 0.40 -10.33
N PHE A 322 -20.13 1.07 -10.53
CA PHE A 322 -20.24 2.51 -10.41
C PHE A 322 -19.80 3.02 -9.03
N GLN A 323 -18.88 4.00 -9.02
CA GLN A 323 -18.22 4.52 -7.80
C GLN A 323 -17.67 3.42 -6.86
N GLY A 324 -17.34 2.26 -7.43
CA GLY A 324 -16.94 1.10 -6.65
C GLY A 324 -15.62 1.30 -5.91
N GLN A 325 -15.51 0.60 -4.79
CA GLN A 325 -14.28 0.47 -4.01
C GLN A 325 -14.05 -1.00 -3.67
N LEU A 326 -12.79 -1.42 -3.67
CA LEU A 326 -12.39 -2.74 -3.22
C LEU A 326 -11.47 -2.58 -2.00
N ARG A 327 -11.86 -3.15 -0.86
CA ARG A 327 -10.97 -3.32 0.28
C ARG A 327 -10.44 -4.76 0.25
N ILE A 328 -9.13 -4.90 0.35
CA ILE A 328 -8.45 -6.19 0.37
C ILE A 328 -8.06 -6.47 1.81
N LEU A 329 -8.62 -7.52 2.40
CA LEU A 329 -8.36 -7.95 3.77
C LEU A 329 -7.50 -9.22 3.76
N ASN A 330 -7.13 -9.73 4.93
CA ASN A 330 -6.46 -11.02 5.03
C ASN A 330 -7.44 -12.12 4.56
N ASN A 331 -7.18 -12.68 3.38
CA ASN A 331 -7.90 -13.80 2.76
C ASN A 331 -9.34 -13.49 2.30
N GLN A 332 -9.76 -12.22 2.31
CA GLN A 332 -11.11 -11.80 1.96
C GLN A 332 -11.09 -10.49 1.15
N LEU A 333 -12.16 -10.22 0.41
CA LEU A 333 -12.36 -8.95 -0.29
C LEU A 333 -13.69 -8.33 0.12
N ILE A 334 -13.74 -7.01 0.27
CA ILE A 334 -14.99 -6.27 0.44
C ILE A 334 -15.17 -5.32 -0.75
N GLU A 335 -16.14 -5.61 -1.60
CA GLU A 335 -16.60 -4.73 -2.68
C GLU A 335 -17.67 -3.79 -2.12
N LYS A 336 -17.45 -2.48 -2.20
CA LYS A 336 -18.46 -1.47 -1.87
C LYS A 336 -19.01 -0.81 -3.15
N LYS A 337 -20.33 -0.60 -3.20
CA LYS A 337 -21.04 0.19 -4.22
C LYS A 337 -22.20 0.95 -3.55
N GLY A 338 -22.26 2.28 -3.70
CA GLY A 338 -23.23 3.07 -2.93
C GLY A 338 -23.12 2.78 -1.42
N LYS A 339 -24.26 2.55 -0.75
CA LYS A 339 -24.34 2.10 0.65
C LYS A 339 -24.40 0.58 0.83
N GLN A 340 -24.05 -0.18 -0.22
CA GLN A 340 -24.08 -1.64 -0.24
C GLN A 340 -22.66 -2.21 -0.24
N ALA A 341 -22.47 -3.37 0.38
CA ALA A 341 -21.19 -4.07 0.39
C ALA A 341 -21.34 -5.58 0.19
N ILE A 342 -20.41 -6.21 -0.52
CA ILE A 342 -20.33 -7.66 -0.70
C ILE A 342 -18.99 -8.13 -0.14
N LEU A 343 -19.02 -9.11 0.76
CA LEU A 343 -17.86 -9.83 1.25
C LEU A 343 -17.62 -11.04 0.34
N PHE A 344 -16.44 -11.11 -0.27
CA PHE A 344 -16.01 -12.25 -1.07
C PHE A 344 -15.00 -13.09 -0.29
N GLU A 345 -15.29 -14.38 -0.18
CA GLU A 345 -14.49 -15.35 0.55
C GLU A 345 -14.35 -16.64 -0.25
N TRP A 346 -13.24 -17.34 -0.06
CA TRP A 346 -13.08 -18.68 -0.60
C TRP A 346 -13.89 -19.68 0.23
N ASN A 347 -14.69 -20.53 -0.42
CA ASN A 347 -15.48 -21.56 0.25
C ASN A 347 -14.92 -22.99 0.10
N GLY A 348 -13.68 -23.13 -0.39
CA GLY A 348 -13.08 -24.42 -0.74
C GLY A 348 -13.16 -24.78 -2.23
N THR A 349 -14.12 -24.21 -2.98
CA THR A 349 -14.34 -24.54 -4.39
C THR A 349 -14.33 -23.33 -5.32
N TYR A 350 -14.97 -22.24 -4.90
CA TYR A 350 -15.07 -20.99 -5.63
C TYR A 350 -15.11 -19.79 -4.66
N ILE A 351 -14.93 -18.59 -5.19
CA ILE A 351 -15.08 -17.36 -4.40
C ILE A 351 -16.58 -17.05 -4.27
N LEU A 352 -17.11 -17.17 -3.06
CA LEU A 352 -18.51 -16.89 -2.73
C LEU A 352 -18.65 -15.42 -2.32
N GLY A 353 -19.64 -14.73 -2.89
CA GLY A 353 -20.00 -13.37 -2.50
C GLY A 353 -21.20 -13.35 -1.57
N THR A 354 -21.02 -12.89 -0.33
CA THR A 354 -22.06 -12.72 0.67
C THR A 354 -22.40 -11.23 0.79
N GLN A 355 -23.66 -10.89 0.57
CA GLN A 355 -24.13 -9.52 0.76
C GLN A 355 -24.05 -9.15 2.24
N LEU A 356 -23.31 -8.09 2.55
CA LEU A 356 -23.27 -7.55 3.90
C LEU A 356 -24.51 -6.70 4.12
N ILE A 357 -25.24 -7.00 5.19
CA ILE A 357 -26.30 -6.14 5.71
C ILE A 357 -25.60 -5.05 6.50
N THR A 358 -25.60 -3.84 5.95
CA THR A 358 -25.10 -2.65 6.62
C THR A 358 -26.11 -2.18 7.65
N GLU A 359 -26.23 -2.89 8.77
CA GLU A 359 -26.62 -2.21 10.00
C GLU A 359 -25.34 -1.56 10.57
N PRO A 360 -25.21 -0.23 10.54
CA PRO A 360 -24.05 0.41 11.13
C PRO A 360 -24.05 0.16 12.64
N HIS A 361 -23.19 -0.76 13.11
CA HIS A 361 -22.67 -0.75 14.48
C HIS A 361 -21.74 0.45 14.63
N ILE A 362 -22.32 1.64 14.63
CA ILE A 362 -21.63 2.89 14.93
C ILE A 362 -22.21 3.36 16.27
N PRO A 363 -21.40 3.73 17.28
CA PRO A 363 -21.94 4.33 18.50
C PRO A 363 -22.70 5.60 18.11
N TYR A 364 -24.02 5.52 18.18
CA TYR A 364 -24.93 6.63 17.94
C TYR A 364 -25.38 7.20 19.28
N SER A 365 -25.53 8.52 19.32
CA SER A 365 -26.29 9.15 20.39
C SER A 365 -27.78 8.90 20.16
N LEU A 366 -28.59 8.90 21.22
CA LEU A 366 -30.06 8.99 21.09
C LEU A 366 -30.49 10.24 20.32
N ASP A 367 -29.62 11.25 20.27
CA ASP A 367 -29.86 12.50 19.57
C ASP A 367 -29.59 12.43 18.06
N ASP A 368 -28.96 11.37 17.53
CA ASP A 368 -28.62 11.30 16.10
C ASP A 368 -29.83 10.89 15.25
N LYS A 369 -29.96 11.47 14.06
CA LYS A 369 -31.08 11.19 13.15
C LYS A 369 -30.76 10.12 12.12
N ARG A 370 -31.79 9.40 11.71
CA ARG A 370 -31.72 8.32 10.74
C ARG A 370 -32.82 8.47 9.72
N ILE A 371 -32.48 8.28 8.46
CA ILE A 371 -33.47 8.09 7.40
C ILE A 371 -33.18 6.77 6.71
N ALA A 372 -34.17 5.90 6.74
CA ALA A 372 -34.15 4.67 5.99
C ALA A 372 -34.69 4.89 4.57
N TYR A 373 -34.08 4.23 3.59
CA TYR A 373 -34.55 4.24 2.21
C TYR A 373 -34.26 2.91 1.51
N SER A 374 -35.06 2.62 0.50
CA SER A 374 -34.83 1.55 -0.46
C SER A 374 -34.94 2.08 -1.90
N ILE A 375 -34.41 1.33 -2.87
CA ILE A 375 -34.65 1.59 -4.30
C ILE A 375 -35.11 0.28 -4.92
N ASP A 376 -36.28 0.29 -5.53
CA ASP A 376 -36.85 -0.87 -6.20
C ASP A 376 -36.14 -1.19 -7.54
N LYS A 377 -36.59 -2.21 -8.25
CA LYS A 377 -35.97 -2.63 -9.51
C LYS A 377 -36.24 -1.63 -10.64
N GLU A 378 -37.32 -0.88 -10.52
CA GLU A 378 -37.74 0.18 -11.43
C GLU A 378 -37.01 1.50 -11.14
N GLU A 379 -36.06 1.52 -10.20
CA GLU A 379 -35.27 2.68 -9.80
C GLU A 379 -36.05 3.76 -9.03
N ASN A 380 -37.20 3.46 -8.44
CA ASN A 380 -37.89 4.42 -7.58
C ASN A 380 -37.26 4.42 -6.18
N VAL A 381 -36.91 5.59 -5.65
CA VAL A 381 -36.44 5.75 -4.27
C VAL A 381 -37.65 5.76 -3.33
N LEU A 382 -37.74 4.77 -2.45
CA LEU A 382 -38.77 4.68 -1.42
C LEU A 382 -38.18 5.18 -0.10
N ILE A 383 -38.72 6.28 0.41
CA ILE A 383 -38.22 7.02 1.58
C ILE A 383 -39.40 7.75 2.23
N GLN A 384 -39.47 7.75 3.56
CA GLN A 384 -40.60 8.35 4.29
C GLN A 384 -40.38 9.84 4.56
N ASP A 385 -39.22 10.19 5.13
CA ASP A 385 -38.89 11.55 5.53
C ASP A 385 -37.87 12.19 4.58
N THR A 386 -38.28 13.28 3.94
CA THR A 386 -37.41 14.09 3.07
C THR A 386 -37.09 15.46 3.66
N ASN A 387 -37.53 15.75 4.90
CA ASN A 387 -37.21 16.99 5.60
C ASN A 387 -36.63 16.67 6.98
N VAL A 388 -35.44 17.19 7.26
CA VAL A 388 -34.71 16.90 8.50
C VAL A 388 -34.12 18.17 9.09
N THR A 389 -34.54 18.50 10.31
CA THR A 389 -33.83 19.49 11.13
C THR A 389 -32.75 18.81 11.97
N LEU A 390 -31.52 19.30 11.95
CA LEU A 390 -30.40 18.84 12.78
C LEU A 390 -29.87 19.98 13.64
N TYR A 391 -29.48 19.67 14.87
CA TYR A 391 -28.66 20.59 15.66
C TYR A 391 -27.19 20.52 15.23
N ARG A 392 -26.46 21.63 15.29
CA ARG A 392 -25.02 21.64 15.05
C ARG A 392 -24.32 20.61 15.95
N GLY A 393 -23.54 19.73 15.35
CA GLY A 393 -22.85 18.60 15.99
C GLY A 393 -23.59 17.26 15.92
N GLN A 394 -24.89 17.24 15.56
CA GLN A 394 -25.63 15.99 15.34
C GLN A 394 -25.21 15.30 14.04
N LYS A 395 -25.43 13.99 14.00
CA LYS A 395 -25.20 13.16 12.83
C LYS A 395 -26.52 12.79 12.17
N LEU A 396 -26.49 12.68 10.84
CA LEU A 396 -27.54 12.10 10.03
C LEU A 396 -27.01 10.86 9.32
N TYR A 397 -27.69 9.74 9.55
CA TYR A 397 -27.40 8.46 8.93
C TYR A 397 -28.43 8.16 7.84
N LEU A 398 -27.95 7.85 6.63
CA LEU A 398 -28.78 7.28 5.58
C LEU A 398 -28.60 5.76 5.59
N ILE A 399 -29.70 5.05 5.86
CA ILE A 399 -29.72 3.59 6.01
C ILE A 399 -30.37 2.98 4.80
N ARG A 400 -29.58 2.21 4.05
CA ARG A 400 -30.03 1.50 2.86
C ARG A 400 -30.63 0.15 3.26
N GLU A 401 -31.93 -0.03 3.10
CA GLU A 401 -32.65 -1.23 3.61
C GLU A 401 -32.63 -2.42 2.65
N ASN A 402 -32.38 -2.18 1.36
CA ASN A 402 -32.41 -3.23 0.35
C ASN A 402 -31.20 -3.17 -0.59
N THR A 403 -30.97 -4.28 -1.29
CA THR A 403 -29.86 -4.42 -2.24
C THR A 403 -30.38 -4.41 -3.67
N GLY A 404 -29.52 -4.11 -4.63
CA GLY A 404 -29.87 -4.18 -6.05
C GLY A 404 -29.33 -2.99 -6.82
N VAL A 405 -30.24 -2.14 -7.29
CA VAL A 405 -29.92 -0.87 -7.95
C VAL A 405 -28.99 -0.07 -7.04
N THR A 406 -27.88 0.40 -7.63
CA THR A 406 -26.91 1.24 -6.92
C THR A 406 -27.40 2.68 -6.89
N GLU A 407 -26.79 3.48 -6.04
CA GLU A 407 -27.11 4.89 -5.90
C GLU A 407 -25.85 5.77 -5.92
N ARG A 408 -26.01 7.02 -6.34
CA ARG A 408 -25.09 8.11 -6.02
C ARG A 408 -25.74 8.98 -4.95
N ILE A 409 -24.99 9.28 -3.90
CA ILE A 409 -25.41 10.24 -2.88
C ILE A 409 -24.59 11.51 -3.10
N LEU A 410 -25.28 12.63 -3.36
CA LEU A 410 -24.65 13.94 -3.52
C LEU A 410 -25.11 14.90 -2.43
N TYR A 411 -24.21 15.79 -2.04
CA TYR A 411 -24.49 16.87 -1.11
C TYR A 411 -23.56 18.04 -1.42
N ARG A 412 -23.87 19.22 -0.88
CA ARG A 412 -23.00 20.40 -1.05
C ARG A 412 -21.81 20.34 -0.10
N ALA A 413 -20.64 19.97 -0.62
CA ALA A 413 -19.38 20.02 0.13
C ALA A 413 -19.08 21.43 0.67
N GLY A 414 -18.59 21.52 1.90
CA GLY A 414 -18.27 22.78 2.58
C GLY A 414 -19.48 23.58 3.10
N GLY A 415 -20.69 23.06 2.89
CA GLY A 415 -21.96 23.63 3.35
C GLY A 415 -22.28 23.31 4.82
N ALA A 416 -23.58 23.18 5.12
CA ALA A 416 -24.09 22.85 6.46
C ALA A 416 -23.66 21.46 6.94
N LEU A 417 -23.43 20.53 6.00
CA LEU A 417 -23.05 19.15 6.24
C LEU A 417 -21.63 18.83 5.77
N THR A 418 -20.97 17.91 6.47
CA THR A 418 -19.75 17.22 6.01
C THR A 418 -19.98 15.71 6.04
N TYR A 419 -19.58 14.99 4.99
CA TYR A 419 -19.70 13.53 4.96
C TYR A 419 -18.45 12.86 5.54
N GLU A 420 -18.64 12.04 6.56
CA GLU A 420 -17.59 11.31 7.29
C GLU A 420 -17.86 9.80 7.16
N GLU A 421 -17.23 9.18 6.16
CA GLU A 421 -17.30 7.75 5.78
C GLU A 421 -18.70 7.15 5.62
N GLU A 422 -19.50 7.10 6.69
CA GLU A 422 -20.81 6.46 6.78
C GLU A 422 -21.96 7.41 7.19
N TYR A 423 -21.67 8.62 7.68
CA TYR A 423 -22.69 9.59 8.13
C TYR A 423 -22.43 11.03 7.67
N PHE A 424 -23.45 11.88 7.78
CA PHE A 424 -23.34 13.33 7.60
C PHE A 424 -23.27 14.02 8.95
N LEU A 425 -22.24 14.84 9.18
CA LEU A 425 -22.09 15.68 10.37
C LEU A 425 -22.64 17.08 10.10
N ALA A 426 -23.52 17.56 10.98
CA ALA A 426 -24.02 18.93 10.97
C ALA A 426 -22.95 19.90 11.50
N CYS A 427 -22.19 20.53 10.59
CA CYS A 427 -21.04 21.36 10.94
C CYS A 427 -21.35 22.86 10.98
N LYS A 428 -22.31 23.35 10.18
CA LYS A 428 -22.65 24.78 10.09
C LYS A 428 -24.15 24.98 10.01
N ILE A 429 -24.65 26.07 10.60
CA ILE A 429 -26.05 26.48 10.55
C ILE A 429 -26.43 26.81 9.09
N GLY A 430 -27.65 26.46 8.71
CA GLY A 430 -28.25 26.81 7.42
C GLY A 430 -28.88 25.62 6.72
N ASN A 431 -29.44 25.89 5.55
CA ASN A 431 -30.14 24.90 4.74
C ASN A 431 -29.20 24.24 3.73
N THR A 432 -29.38 22.94 3.52
CA THR A 432 -28.71 22.17 2.49
C THR A 432 -29.59 21.00 2.04
N GLN A 433 -29.14 20.29 1.01
CA GLN A 433 -29.86 19.15 0.46
C GLN A 433 -28.91 17.96 0.28
N ILE A 434 -29.44 16.76 0.44
CA ILE A 434 -28.78 15.51 0.07
C ILE A 434 -29.63 14.85 -1.02
N SER A 435 -29.04 14.57 -2.17
CA SER A 435 -29.71 13.90 -3.29
C SER A 435 -29.36 12.42 -3.33
N ILE A 436 -30.36 11.55 -3.36
CA ILE A 436 -30.23 10.11 -3.63
C ILE A 436 -30.60 9.91 -5.10
N ILE A 437 -29.63 9.47 -5.92
CA ILE A 437 -29.78 9.33 -7.37
C ILE A 437 -29.63 7.86 -7.76
N PRO A 438 -30.72 7.16 -8.12
CA PRO A 438 -30.69 5.79 -8.60
C PRO A 438 -29.79 5.60 -9.82
N SER A 439 -29.14 4.44 -9.88
CA SER A 439 -28.15 4.06 -10.91
C SER A 439 -27.00 5.06 -11.08
N GLY A 440 -26.89 6.01 -10.15
CA GLY A 440 -25.91 7.10 -10.16
C GLY A 440 -26.21 8.27 -11.11
N TYR A 441 -27.16 8.12 -12.03
CA TYR A 441 -27.44 9.09 -13.10
C TYR A 441 -28.93 9.31 -13.40
N ASN A 442 -29.84 8.53 -12.81
CA ASN A 442 -31.27 8.70 -13.05
C ASN A 442 -31.81 9.87 -12.22
N TRP A 443 -31.60 11.09 -12.71
CA TRP A 443 -32.03 12.32 -12.08
C TRP A 443 -33.55 12.47 -12.05
N ASP A 444 -34.26 11.92 -13.03
CA ASP A 444 -35.73 11.94 -13.11
C ASP A 444 -36.36 11.19 -11.93
N LYS A 445 -35.64 10.22 -11.36
CA LYS A 445 -36.04 9.44 -10.18
C LYS A 445 -35.26 9.77 -8.92
N SER A 446 -34.49 10.88 -8.94
CA SER A 446 -33.77 11.31 -7.75
C SER A 446 -34.70 11.90 -6.70
N ILE A 447 -34.36 11.69 -5.43
CA ILE A 447 -35.05 12.33 -4.30
C ILE A 447 -34.06 13.22 -3.55
N ASN A 448 -34.53 14.42 -3.18
CA ASN A 448 -33.80 15.33 -2.31
C ASN A 448 -34.33 15.22 -0.88
N ILE A 449 -33.40 15.11 0.06
CA ILE A 449 -33.63 15.28 1.48
C ILE A 449 -33.20 16.70 1.82
N GLU A 450 -34.15 17.55 2.17
CA GLU A 450 -33.91 18.90 2.66
C GLU A 450 -33.45 18.84 4.12
N VAL A 451 -32.32 19.47 4.41
CA VAL A 451 -31.70 19.47 5.72
C VAL A 451 -31.51 20.89 6.22
N GLU A 452 -32.14 21.20 7.34
CA GLU A 452 -31.97 22.46 8.06
C GLU A 452 -31.06 22.21 9.28
N VAL A 453 -29.93 22.92 9.36
CA VAL A 453 -29.07 22.88 10.55
C VAL A 453 -29.32 24.11 11.41
N ILE A 454 -29.69 23.91 12.67
CA ILE A 454 -29.95 24.95 13.67
C ILE A 454 -28.98 24.87 14.85
N ASP A 455 -28.88 25.94 15.64
CA ASP A 455 -28.21 25.88 16.94
C ASP A 455 -29.10 25.18 17.98
N ARG A 456 -28.46 24.58 18.99
CA ARG A 456 -29.13 23.91 20.11
C ARG A 456 -29.87 24.87 21.02
#